data_AF-G4Z0Z6-F1
#
_entry.id   AF-G4Z0Z6-F1
#
_cell.length_a   1.000
_cell.length_b   1.000
_cell.length_c   1.000
_cell.angle_alpha   90.00
_cell.angle_beta   90.00
_cell.angle_gamma   90.00
#
_symmetry.space_group_name_H-M   'P 1'
#
loop_
_entity.id
_entity.type
_entity.pdbx_description
1 polymer ?
#
loop_
_entity_poly.entity_id
_entity_poly.type
_entity_poly.pdbx_seq_one_letter_code
_entity_poly.pdbx_strand_id
1 'polypeptide(L)'
;LNKPLQSVLSEFVRRTRTPLPAFVELLRGQSADDYRPNKNMVPPVLQRVCVGYQHIDALVDIADSRARVPLLRPVPQQRTYSINHKSAVERYPVLVKNIRKELDLWRCIVVDLDILAIWPEVHISPFGVVDKGDADPATTGRTIHDLSFPAGHSLNDSTDTSRICTPTFERCDAIAAEVLRQRGVYPGAVVKLQAGDVASAFRNVCTHSQRVFLFGGRLEPDNALVIDMSAAFG
;
A
#
# COMPACT_ATOMS: atom_id res chain seq x y z
N LEU A 1 -6.12 18.13 -3.10
CA LEU A 1 -6.89 17.02 -2.48
C LEU A 1 -8.38 17.13 -2.85
N ASN A 2 -9.20 16.11 -2.59
CA ASN A 2 -10.67 16.22 -2.67
C ASN A 2 -11.20 16.80 -1.36
N LYS A 3 -11.30 18.11 -1.27
CA LYS A 3 -11.75 18.79 -0.04
C LYS A 3 -13.18 18.42 0.37
N PRO A 4 -14.17 18.33 -0.55
CA PRO A 4 -15.50 17.84 -0.20
C PRO A 4 -15.48 16.43 0.42
N LEU A 5 -14.77 15.48 -0.18
CA LEU A 5 -14.68 14.12 0.35
C LEU A 5 -13.96 14.10 1.71
N GLN A 6 -12.84 14.81 1.84
CA GLN A 6 -12.12 14.96 3.12
C GLN A 6 -13.05 15.46 4.22
N SER A 7 -13.83 16.51 3.95
CA SER A 7 -14.76 17.09 4.91
C SER A 7 -15.87 16.11 5.31
N VAL A 8 -16.50 15.43 4.35
CA VAL A 8 -17.57 14.47 4.62
C VAL A 8 -17.08 13.27 5.43
N LEU A 9 -15.92 12.70 5.06
CA LEU A 9 -15.33 11.58 5.79
C LEU A 9 -14.95 11.99 7.21
N SER A 10 -14.37 13.18 7.38
CA SER A 10 -14.00 13.70 8.71
C SER A 10 -15.24 13.93 9.58
N GLU A 11 -16.28 14.54 9.04
CA GLU A 11 -17.53 14.79 9.76
C GLU A 11 -18.23 13.48 10.16
N PHE A 12 -18.23 12.48 9.29
CA PHE A 12 -18.74 11.15 9.61
C PHE A 12 -18.01 10.57 10.83
N VAL A 13 -16.67 10.63 10.85
CA VAL A 13 -15.86 10.12 11.96
C VAL A 13 -16.10 10.92 13.24
N ARG A 14 -16.20 12.25 13.17
CA ARG A 14 -16.50 13.11 14.34
C ARG A 14 -17.85 12.76 14.98
N ARG A 15 -18.89 12.54 14.16
CA ARG A 15 -20.24 12.24 14.62
C ARG A 15 -20.38 10.83 15.19
N THR A 16 -19.84 9.85 14.47
CA THR A 16 -20.04 8.43 14.82
C THR A 16 -19.03 7.94 15.85
N ARG A 17 -17.87 8.61 15.96
CA ARG A 17 -16.71 8.13 16.73
C ARG A 17 -16.32 6.70 16.37
N THR A 18 -16.53 6.32 15.10
CA THR A 18 -16.21 4.96 14.64
C THR A 18 -14.72 4.67 14.80
N PRO A 19 -14.34 3.48 15.28
CA PRO A 19 -12.95 3.03 15.24
C PRO A 19 -12.43 2.98 13.80
N LEU A 20 -11.14 3.26 13.61
CA LEU A 20 -10.50 3.24 12.28
C LEU A 20 -10.70 1.90 11.54
N PRO A 21 -10.57 0.72 12.17
CA PRO A 21 -10.79 -0.55 11.46
C PRO A 21 -12.20 -0.68 10.87
N ALA A 22 -13.22 -0.34 11.66
CA ALA A 22 -14.63 -0.40 11.25
C ALA A 22 -14.92 0.63 10.14
N PHE A 23 -14.32 1.81 10.21
CA PHE A 23 -14.45 2.82 9.15
C PHE A 23 -13.85 2.33 7.83
N VAL A 24 -12.66 1.72 7.87
CA VAL A 24 -12.01 1.16 6.68
C VAL A 24 -12.80 -0.02 6.10
N GLU A 25 -13.37 -0.88 6.94
CA GLU A 25 -14.26 -1.97 6.51
C GLU A 25 -15.51 -1.45 5.81
N LEU A 26 -16.14 -0.40 6.36
CA LEU A 26 -17.29 0.27 5.77
C LEU A 26 -16.96 0.80 4.36
N LEU A 27 -15.85 1.51 4.21
CA LEU A 27 -15.45 2.08 2.91
C LEU A 27 -15.13 1.02 1.85
N ARG A 28 -14.68 -0.17 2.27
CA ARG A 28 -14.39 -1.29 1.37
C ARG A 28 -15.60 -2.18 1.09
N GLY A 29 -16.75 -1.89 1.70
CA GLY A 29 -17.95 -2.72 1.57
C GLY A 29 -17.74 -4.13 2.12
N GLN A 30 -17.01 -4.25 3.23
CA GLN A 30 -16.85 -5.55 3.88
C GLN A 30 -18.07 -5.86 4.73
N SER A 31 -18.67 -7.01 4.47
CA SER A 31 -19.83 -7.50 5.19
C SER A 31 -19.56 -8.89 5.78
N ALA A 32 -20.50 -9.39 6.57
CA ALA A 32 -20.46 -10.77 7.05
C ALA A 32 -20.54 -11.79 5.88
N ASP A 33 -21.24 -11.44 4.80
CA ASP A 33 -21.41 -12.33 3.63
C ASP A 33 -20.16 -12.37 2.75
N ASP A 34 -19.47 -11.24 2.60
CA ASP A 34 -18.21 -11.17 1.88
C ASP A 34 -17.27 -10.15 2.54
N TYR A 35 -16.37 -10.68 3.37
CA TYR A 35 -15.39 -9.90 4.10
C TYR A 35 -14.14 -9.55 3.28
N ARG A 36 -14.06 -9.94 2.00
CA ARG A 36 -12.86 -9.69 1.19
C ARG A 36 -12.70 -8.20 0.90
N PRO A 37 -11.49 -7.64 1.03
CA PRO A 37 -11.20 -6.22 0.77
C PRO A 37 -11.20 -5.87 -0.72
N ASN A 38 -10.76 -6.82 -1.54
CA ASN A 38 -10.61 -6.67 -2.97
C ASN A 38 -11.39 -7.80 -3.62
N LYS A 39 -12.60 -7.47 -4.10
CA LYS A 39 -13.53 -8.44 -4.68
C LYS A 39 -12.98 -9.14 -5.92
N ASN A 40 -11.97 -8.55 -6.55
CA ASN A 40 -11.28 -9.10 -7.72
C ASN A 40 -10.23 -10.16 -7.37
N MET A 41 -9.79 -10.25 -6.09
CA MET A 41 -8.95 -11.36 -5.63
C MET A 41 -9.85 -12.51 -5.21
N VAL A 42 -9.90 -13.55 -6.04
CA VAL A 42 -10.78 -14.71 -5.86
C VAL A 42 -9.94 -15.90 -5.40
N PRO A 43 -10.04 -16.33 -4.13
CA PRO A 43 -9.17 -17.38 -3.59
C PRO A 43 -9.23 -18.70 -4.35
N PRO A 44 -10.41 -19.21 -4.79
CA PRO A 44 -10.47 -20.40 -5.64
C PRO A 44 -9.71 -20.25 -6.97
N VAL A 45 -9.66 -19.04 -7.54
CA VAL A 45 -8.88 -18.77 -8.75
C VAL A 45 -7.39 -18.79 -8.42
N LEU A 46 -6.96 -18.14 -7.33
CA LEU A 46 -5.56 -18.16 -6.87
C LEU A 46 -5.06 -19.59 -6.64
N GLN A 47 -5.85 -20.41 -5.93
CA GLN A 47 -5.53 -21.83 -5.70
C GLN A 47 -5.32 -22.60 -6.99
N ARG A 48 -6.12 -22.33 -8.02
CA ARG A 48 -6.03 -23.01 -9.32
C ARG A 48 -4.87 -22.51 -10.19
N VAL A 49 -4.63 -21.20 -10.23
CA VAL A 49 -3.62 -20.61 -11.13
C VAL A 49 -2.21 -20.63 -10.54
N CYS A 50 -2.10 -20.73 -9.21
CA CYS A 50 -0.82 -20.79 -8.50
C CYS A 50 -0.56 -22.18 -7.89
N VAL A 51 -1.10 -23.25 -8.50
CA VAL A 51 -0.81 -24.64 -8.10
C VAL A 51 0.71 -24.87 -8.12
N GLY A 52 1.24 -25.47 -7.04
CA GLY A 52 2.66 -25.74 -6.87
C GLY A 52 3.47 -24.57 -6.33
N TYR A 53 2.87 -23.38 -6.17
CA TYR A 53 3.54 -22.27 -5.48
C TYR A 53 3.64 -22.56 -3.98
N GLN A 54 4.87 -22.51 -3.46
CA GLN A 54 5.19 -22.88 -2.07
C GLN A 54 4.37 -22.10 -1.03
N HIS A 55 4.00 -20.85 -1.32
CA HIS A 55 3.28 -19.97 -0.39
C HIS A 55 1.85 -19.70 -0.83
N ILE A 56 1.20 -20.65 -1.51
CA ILE A 56 -0.19 -20.50 -1.96
C ILE A 56 -1.13 -20.16 -0.79
N ASP A 57 -0.96 -20.78 0.37
CA ASP A 57 -1.80 -20.53 1.54
C ASP A 57 -1.69 -19.09 2.03
N ALA A 58 -0.50 -18.50 1.97
CA ALA A 58 -0.30 -17.10 2.33
C ALA A 58 -0.96 -16.16 1.31
N LEU A 59 -0.94 -16.48 0.01
CA LEU A 59 -1.65 -15.70 -1.00
C LEU A 59 -3.17 -15.75 -0.83
N VAL A 60 -3.69 -16.94 -0.51
CA VAL A 60 -5.12 -17.17 -0.23
C VAL A 60 -5.52 -16.41 1.03
N ASP A 61 -4.75 -16.49 2.11
CA ASP A 61 -5.00 -15.74 3.35
C ASP A 61 -4.97 -14.23 3.09
N ILE A 62 -4.01 -13.71 2.31
CA ILE A 62 -3.98 -12.28 1.94
C ILE A 62 -5.22 -11.88 1.13
N ALA A 63 -5.69 -12.73 0.22
CA ALA A 63 -6.89 -12.45 -0.57
C ALA A 63 -8.17 -12.45 0.29
N ASP A 64 -8.25 -13.34 1.27
CA ASP A 64 -9.40 -13.47 2.18
C ASP A 64 -9.39 -12.44 3.30
N SER A 65 -8.26 -12.33 4.00
CA SER A 65 -8.13 -11.66 5.28
C SER A 65 -7.28 -10.38 5.23
N ARG A 66 -6.59 -10.08 4.10
CA ARG A 66 -5.71 -8.90 3.83
C ARG A 66 -4.25 -9.10 4.25
N ALA A 67 -3.37 -8.25 3.70
CA ALA A 67 -1.98 -8.18 4.13
C ALA A 67 -1.89 -7.68 5.58
N ARG A 68 -1.40 -8.53 6.48
CA ARG A 68 -1.14 -8.19 7.88
C ARG A 68 0.33 -7.81 8.03
N VAL A 69 0.60 -6.69 8.70
CA VAL A 69 1.96 -6.30 9.10
C VAL A 69 2.25 -6.97 10.44
N PRO A 70 3.12 -7.99 10.51
CA PRO A 70 3.53 -8.57 11.78
C PRO A 70 4.46 -7.58 12.50
N LEU A 71 4.23 -7.38 13.79
CA LEU A 71 5.03 -6.46 14.61
C LEU A 71 5.83 -7.24 15.66
N LEU A 72 7.10 -6.92 15.83
CA LEU A 72 7.96 -7.44 16.91
C LEU A 72 7.48 -6.95 18.29
N ARG A 73 6.94 -5.74 18.32
CA ARG A 73 6.45 -5.05 19.50
C ARG A 73 5.33 -4.09 19.12
N PRO A 74 4.42 -3.74 20.04
CA PRO A 74 3.45 -2.68 19.80
C PRO A 74 4.16 -1.39 19.38
N VAL A 75 3.66 -0.73 18.34
CA VAL A 75 4.17 0.58 17.92
C VAL A 75 3.77 1.60 18.98
N PRO A 76 4.73 2.36 19.55
CA PRO A 76 4.42 3.33 20.59
C PRO A 76 3.56 4.47 20.03
N GLN A 77 2.63 4.94 20.86
CA GLN A 77 1.85 6.12 20.54
C GLN A 77 2.76 7.35 20.42
N GLN A 78 2.65 8.07 19.31
CA GLN A 78 3.42 9.28 19.08
C GLN A 78 2.83 10.46 19.86
N ARG A 79 3.66 11.15 20.64
CA ARG A 79 3.32 12.44 21.26
C ARG A 79 3.67 13.62 20.34
N THR A 80 4.67 13.42 19.51
CA THR A 80 5.14 14.35 18.48
C THR A 80 5.26 13.58 17.18
N TYR A 81 4.98 14.26 16.08
CA TYR A 81 5.00 13.67 14.75
C TYR A 81 6.17 14.22 13.95
N SER A 82 6.83 13.36 13.19
CA SER A 82 7.85 13.80 12.24
C SER A 82 7.27 14.79 11.22
N ILE A 83 8.07 15.78 10.84
CA ILE A 83 7.77 16.64 9.70
C ILE A 83 8.11 15.89 8.41
N ASN A 84 7.45 16.24 7.31
CA ASN A 84 7.81 15.70 6.00
C ASN A 84 9.25 16.08 5.63
N HIS A 85 9.90 15.22 4.85
CA HIS A 85 11.23 15.49 4.34
C HIS A 85 11.23 16.78 3.51
N LYS A 86 12.37 17.46 3.48
CA LYS A 86 12.55 18.72 2.73
C LYS A 86 12.09 18.59 1.28
N SER A 87 12.35 17.45 0.64
CA SER A 87 11.92 17.18 -0.74
C SER A 87 10.41 17.18 -0.93
N ALA A 88 9.64 16.69 0.04
CA ALA A 88 8.18 16.72 0.02
C ALA A 88 7.63 18.13 0.32
N VAL A 89 8.29 18.89 1.18
CA VAL A 89 7.92 20.28 1.48
C VAL A 89 8.15 21.16 0.26
N GLU A 90 9.31 21.06 -0.39
CA GLU A 90 9.65 21.86 -1.57
C GLU A 90 8.81 21.47 -2.80
N ARG A 91 8.43 20.19 -2.92
CA ARG A 91 7.62 19.67 -4.04
C ARG A 91 6.20 19.32 -3.61
N TYR A 92 5.64 20.13 -2.72
CA TYR A 92 4.32 19.90 -2.14
C TYR A 92 3.18 19.72 -3.18
N PRO A 93 3.12 20.48 -4.30
CA PRO A 93 2.11 20.24 -5.33
C PRO A 93 2.19 18.84 -5.94
N VAL A 94 3.40 18.29 -6.12
CA VAL A 94 3.60 16.92 -6.63
C VAL A 94 3.11 15.90 -5.62
N LEU A 95 3.43 16.09 -4.33
CA LEU A 95 2.92 15.25 -3.24
C LEU A 95 1.39 15.24 -3.21
N VAL A 96 0.76 16.41 -3.19
CA VAL A 96 -0.70 16.53 -3.15
C VAL A 96 -1.36 15.89 -4.38
N LYS A 97 -0.77 16.07 -5.56
CA LYS A 97 -1.25 15.43 -6.81
C LYS A 97 -1.19 13.91 -6.72
N ASN A 98 -0.10 13.35 -6.20
CA ASN A 98 0.05 11.90 -6.06
C ASN A 98 -0.91 11.34 -4.99
N ILE A 99 -1.04 11.98 -3.84
CA ILE A 99 -2.01 11.58 -2.80
C ILE A 99 -3.44 11.68 -3.33
N ARG A 100 -3.77 12.73 -4.10
CA ARG A 100 -5.08 12.86 -4.75
C ARG A 100 -5.40 11.66 -5.63
N LYS A 101 -4.42 11.20 -6.42
CA LYS A 101 -4.56 10.03 -7.29
C LYS A 101 -4.83 8.75 -6.49
N GLU A 102 -4.11 8.51 -5.40
CA GLU A 102 -4.35 7.33 -4.57
C GLU A 102 -5.71 7.40 -3.84
N LEU A 103 -6.15 8.61 -3.45
CA LEU A 103 -7.49 8.84 -2.89
C LEU A 103 -8.60 8.54 -3.92
N ASP A 104 -8.44 8.97 -5.18
CA ASP A 104 -9.40 8.69 -6.26
C ASP A 104 -9.52 7.19 -6.57
N LEU A 105 -8.48 6.42 -6.26
CA LEU A 105 -8.46 4.97 -6.40
C LEU A 105 -8.87 4.23 -5.11
N TRP A 106 -9.29 4.94 -4.07
CA TRP A 106 -9.61 4.39 -2.74
C TRP A 106 -8.48 3.55 -2.12
N ARG A 107 -7.23 3.87 -2.48
CA ARG A 107 -6.03 3.23 -1.92
C ARG A 107 -5.53 3.92 -0.66
N CYS A 108 -5.99 5.13 -0.40
CA CYS A 108 -5.85 5.81 0.89
C CYS A 108 -7.14 6.55 1.23
N ILE A 109 -7.29 6.92 2.50
CA ILE A 109 -8.26 7.93 2.93
C ILE A 109 -7.54 9.21 3.30
N VAL A 110 -8.25 10.32 3.13
CA VAL A 110 -7.80 11.64 3.57
C VAL A 110 -8.90 12.24 4.43
N VAL A 111 -8.56 12.53 5.68
CA VAL A 111 -9.43 13.16 6.68
C VAL A 111 -8.72 14.37 7.30
N ASP A 112 -9.41 15.15 8.12
CA ASP A 112 -8.83 16.30 8.80
C ASP A 112 -7.84 15.87 9.89
N LEU A 113 -6.84 16.70 10.19
CA LEU A 113 -5.80 16.34 11.18
C LEU A 113 -6.33 16.15 12.61
N ASP A 114 -7.42 16.84 12.96
CA ASP A 114 -8.06 16.74 14.28
C ASP A 114 -8.63 15.33 14.54
N ILE A 115 -8.82 14.52 13.50
CA ILE A 115 -9.21 13.12 13.62
C ILE A 115 -8.15 12.29 14.38
N LEU A 116 -6.89 12.73 14.47
CA LEU A 116 -5.89 12.11 15.34
C LEU A 116 -6.29 12.13 16.82
N ALA A 117 -7.15 13.05 17.25
CA ALA A 117 -7.70 13.03 18.60
C ALA A 117 -8.74 11.91 18.81
N ILE A 118 -9.30 11.37 17.72
CA ILE A 118 -10.24 10.24 17.72
C ILE A 118 -9.50 8.91 17.47
N TRP A 119 -8.48 8.93 16.61
CA TRP A 119 -7.62 7.78 16.30
C TRP A 119 -6.18 8.02 16.76
N PRO A 120 -5.94 8.09 18.08
CA PRO A 120 -4.62 8.35 18.64
C PRO A 120 -3.59 7.25 18.32
N GLU A 121 -4.04 6.06 17.91
CA GLU A 121 -3.20 4.93 17.52
C GLU A 121 -2.49 5.12 16.18
N VAL A 122 -2.92 6.07 15.34
CA VAL A 122 -2.34 6.26 14.01
C VAL A 122 -0.88 6.68 14.10
N HIS A 123 -0.01 5.86 13.54
CA HIS A 123 1.42 6.12 13.42
C HIS A 123 1.69 6.97 12.17
N ILE A 124 2.42 8.06 12.35
CA ILE A 124 2.80 9.01 11.32
C ILE A 124 4.26 8.79 10.93
N SER A 125 4.45 8.45 9.66
CA SER A 125 5.75 8.45 8.98
C SER A 125 5.82 9.60 7.97
N PRO A 126 6.99 10.22 7.76
CA PRO A 126 7.10 11.38 6.89
C PRO A 126 6.99 11.01 5.42
N PHE A 127 6.50 11.96 4.60
CA PHE A 127 6.59 11.85 3.15
C PHE A 127 7.89 12.43 2.61
N GLY A 128 8.38 11.86 1.52
CA GLY A 128 9.40 12.41 0.63
C GLY A 128 8.92 12.43 -0.81
N VAL A 129 9.57 13.22 -1.67
CA VAL A 129 9.35 13.20 -3.12
C VAL A 129 10.70 13.02 -3.82
N VAL A 130 10.78 12.04 -4.71
CA VAL A 130 11.98 11.76 -5.52
C VAL A 130 11.66 11.87 -7.01
N ASP A 131 12.70 11.99 -7.83
CA ASP A 131 12.54 12.16 -9.27
C ASP A 131 12.00 10.91 -9.95
N LYS A 132 11.27 11.12 -11.04
CA LYS A 132 10.64 10.07 -11.82
C LYS A 132 11.27 10.03 -13.22
N GLY A 133 12.43 9.41 -13.32
CA GLY A 133 13.19 9.32 -14.58
C GLY A 133 13.50 10.72 -15.12
N ASP A 134 13.42 10.88 -16.45
CA ASP A 134 13.78 12.12 -17.15
C ASP A 134 12.65 13.17 -17.21
N ALA A 135 11.55 12.95 -16.49
CA ALA A 135 10.44 13.90 -16.46
C ALA A 135 10.76 15.12 -15.60
N ASP A 136 10.15 16.26 -15.92
CA ASP A 136 10.35 17.52 -15.19
C ASP A 136 10.10 17.35 -13.67
N PRO A 137 11.15 17.53 -12.82
CA PRO A 137 11.04 17.39 -11.37
C PRO A 137 10.06 18.38 -10.72
N ALA A 138 9.79 19.53 -11.35
CA ALA A 138 8.87 20.53 -10.82
C ALA A 138 7.41 20.07 -10.88
N THR A 139 7.06 19.20 -11.83
CA THR A 139 5.67 18.79 -12.11
C THR A 139 5.42 17.28 -11.94
N THR A 140 6.49 16.50 -11.81
CA THR A 140 6.45 15.04 -11.69
C THR A 140 7.38 14.58 -10.58
N GLY A 141 7.11 13.41 -9.99
CA GLY A 141 7.91 12.81 -8.94
C GLY A 141 7.20 11.59 -8.34
N ARG A 142 7.95 10.73 -7.66
CA ARG A 142 7.40 9.62 -6.87
C ARG A 142 7.30 10.04 -5.41
N THR A 143 6.11 9.93 -4.85
CA THR A 143 5.91 10.08 -3.40
C THR A 143 6.43 8.84 -2.69
N ILE A 144 7.30 9.04 -1.71
CA ILE A 144 7.77 8.01 -0.78
C ILE A 144 7.08 8.26 0.55
N HIS A 145 6.46 7.21 1.10
CA HIS A 145 6.05 7.20 2.51
C HIS A 145 7.20 6.52 3.27
N ASP A 146 7.97 7.30 4.01
CA ASP A 146 9.24 6.81 4.55
C ASP A 146 9.03 6.02 5.85
N LEU A 147 8.74 4.74 5.69
CA LEU A 147 8.49 3.79 6.77
C LEU A 147 9.77 3.34 7.50
N SER A 148 10.95 3.74 6.98
CA SER A 148 12.27 3.46 7.55
C SER A 148 12.81 4.63 8.38
N PHE A 149 12.04 5.70 8.55
CA PHE A 149 12.41 6.86 9.34
C PHE A 149 11.64 6.97 10.66
N PRO A 150 12.29 7.42 11.76
CA PRO A 150 13.74 7.55 11.90
C PRO A 150 14.40 6.19 12.10
N ALA A 151 15.64 6.03 11.63
CA ALA A 151 16.37 4.77 11.75
C ALA A 151 16.46 4.30 13.23
N GLY A 152 16.23 3.02 13.46
CA GLY A 152 16.20 2.38 14.78
C GLY A 152 14.87 2.47 15.52
N HIS A 153 13.97 3.36 15.09
CA HIS A 153 12.66 3.61 15.70
C HIS A 153 11.52 3.68 14.67
N SER A 154 11.78 3.25 13.44
CA SER A 154 10.84 3.31 12.34
C SER A 154 9.79 2.19 12.41
N LEU A 155 8.79 2.26 11.53
CA LEU A 155 7.82 1.18 11.37
C LEU A 155 8.51 -0.10 10.88
N ASN A 156 9.46 0.05 9.95
CA ASN A 156 10.23 -1.07 9.42
C ASN A 156 11.09 -1.73 10.52
N ASP A 157 11.68 -0.95 11.43
CA ASP A 157 12.41 -1.49 12.60
C ASP A 157 11.51 -2.24 13.60
N SER A 158 10.21 -1.98 13.55
CA SER A 158 9.21 -2.63 14.43
C SER A 158 8.53 -3.83 13.78
N THR A 159 8.78 -4.08 12.49
CA THR A 159 8.16 -5.15 11.72
C THR A 159 8.90 -6.47 11.91
N ASP A 160 8.17 -7.55 12.17
CA ASP A 160 8.74 -8.89 12.34
C ASP A 160 8.92 -9.58 10.98
N THR A 161 10.08 -9.37 10.37
CA THR A 161 10.41 -9.94 9.06
C THR A 161 10.53 -11.46 9.08
N SER A 162 10.73 -12.08 10.24
CA SER A 162 10.80 -13.55 10.35
C SER A 162 9.47 -14.24 10.07
N ARG A 163 8.36 -13.50 10.16
CA ARG A 163 7.00 -13.97 9.89
C ARG A 163 6.52 -13.69 8.47
N ILE A 164 7.35 -13.06 7.65
CA ILE A 164 7.05 -12.77 6.25
C ILE A 164 7.63 -13.89 5.39
N CYS A 165 6.80 -14.48 4.51
CA CYS A 165 7.27 -15.51 3.58
C CYS A 165 8.28 -14.90 2.60
N THR A 166 9.46 -15.53 2.49
CA THR A 166 10.46 -15.15 1.49
C THR A 166 10.03 -15.65 0.11
N PRO A 167 9.74 -14.79 -0.87
CA PRO A 167 9.36 -15.24 -2.19
C PRO A 167 10.54 -15.94 -2.88
N THR A 168 10.26 -17.09 -3.48
CA THR A 168 11.19 -17.77 -4.39
C THR A 168 10.90 -17.32 -5.82
N PHE A 169 11.93 -16.84 -6.52
CA PHE A 169 11.82 -16.48 -7.93
C PHE A 169 12.58 -17.51 -8.77
N GLU A 170 12.00 -17.88 -9.91
CA GLU A 170 12.75 -18.60 -10.93
C GLU A 170 13.88 -17.72 -11.47
N ARG A 171 15.01 -18.36 -11.77
CA ARG A 171 16.16 -17.68 -12.34
C ARG A 171 15.85 -17.28 -13.78
N CYS A 172 16.40 -16.15 -14.24
CA CYS A 172 16.19 -15.66 -15.60
C CYS A 172 16.66 -16.65 -16.69
N ASP A 173 17.57 -17.57 -16.37
CA ASP A 173 18.03 -18.61 -17.29
C ASP A 173 16.93 -19.64 -17.63
N ALA A 174 15.93 -19.84 -16.77
CA ALA A 174 14.77 -20.67 -17.07
C ALA A 174 13.99 -20.14 -18.30
N ILE A 175 13.84 -18.81 -18.40
CA ILE A 175 13.21 -18.17 -19.56
C ILE A 175 14.04 -18.40 -20.82
N ALA A 176 15.36 -18.22 -20.73
CA ALA A 176 16.26 -18.45 -21.86
C ALA A 176 16.26 -19.92 -22.32
N ALA A 177 16.27 -20.86 -21.37
CA ALA A 177 16.19 -22.29 -21.64
C ALA A 177 14.87 -22.66 -22.33
N GLU A 178 13.75 -22.10 -21.88
CA GLU A 178 12.44 -22.31 -22.50
C GLU A 178 12.39 -21.75 -23.93
N VAL A 179 12.96 -20.55 -24.18
CA VAL A 179 13.06 -19.99 -25.54
C VAL A 179 13.85 -20.90 -26.48
N LEU A 180 15.00 -21.42 -26.02
CA LEU A 180 15.81 -22.36 -26.80
C LEU A 180 15.07 -23.67 -27.06
N ARG A 181 14.38 -24.21 -26.05
CA ARG A 181 13.57 -25.44 -26.18
C ARG A 181 12.46 -25.25 -27.22
N GLN A 182 11.72 -24.15 -27.17
CA GLN A 182 10.66 -23.84 -28.12
C GLN A 182 11.18 -23.71 -29.56
N ARG A 183 12.36 -23.10 -29.76
CA ARG A 183 13.02 -23.05 -31.08
C ARG A 183 13.40 -24.44 -31.60
N GLY A 184 13.83 -25.35 -30.71
CA GLY A 184 14.11 -26.73 -31.07
C GLY A 184 12.86 -27.51 -31.48
N VAL A 185 11.74 -27.33 -30.77
CA VAL A 185 10.47 -28.01 -31.05
C VAL A 185 9.80 -27.47 -32.34
N TYR A 186 9.95 -26.18 -32.62
CA TYR A 186 9.33 -25.52 -33.77
C TYR A 186 10.37 -24.79 -34.65
N PRO A 187 11.25 -25.51 -35.37
CA PRO A 187 12.39 -24.93 -36.07
C PRO A 187 12.03 -23.98 -37.23
N GLY A 188 10.81 -24.09 -37.77
CA GLY A 188 10.29 -23.19 -38.81
C GLY A 188 9.40 -22.05 -38.28
N ALA A 189 9.13 -22.00 -36.98
CA ALA A 189 8.24 -21.00 -36.39
C ALA A 189 9.03 -19.85 -35.75
N VAL A 190 8.47 -18.64 -35.84
CA VAL A 190 9.00 -17.49 -35.10
C VAL A 190 8.51 -17.57 -33.66
N VAL A 191 9.40 -17.95 -32.73
CA VAL A 191 9.13 -17.90 -31.29
C VAL A 191 9.10 -16.43 -30.84
N LYS A 192 7.96 -16.00 -30.27
CA LYS A 192 7.77 -14.64 -29.74
C LYS A 192 7.61 -14.71 -28.22
N LEU A 193 8.20 -13.74 -27.51
CA LEU A 193 8.02 -13.57 -26.08
C LEU A 193 7.06 -12.42 -25.83
N GLN A 194 6.03 -12.66 -25.01
CA GLN A 194 5.16 -11.62 -24.50
C GLN A 194 5.57 -11.30 -23.07
N ALA A 195 5.97 -10.06 -22.84
CA ALA A 195 6.24 -9.53 -21.51
C ALA A 195 5.20 -8.46 -21.17
N GLY A 196 4.85 -8.37 -19.89
CA GLY A 196 3.94 -7.36 -19.37
C GLY A 196 4.40 -6.89 -18.00
N ASP A 197 4.22 -5.61 -17.72
CA ASP A 197 4.41 -5.03 -16.39
C ASP A 197 3.05 -4.80 -15.73
N VAL A 198 2.92 -5.18 -14.46
CA VAL A 198 1.75 -4.87 -13.65
C VAL A 198 2.06 -3.61 -12.86
N ALA A 199 1.73 -2.46 -13.45
CA ALA A 199 2.00 -1.16 -12.86
C ALA A 199 1.40 -1.05 -11.45
N SER A 200 2.25 -0.76 -10.46
CA SER A 200 1.85 -0.63 -9.05
C SER A 200 1.16 -1.88 -8.48
N ALA A 201 1.60 -3.08 -8.87
CA ALA A 201 0.99 -4.36 -8.46
C ALA A 201 0.67 -4.44 -6.96
N PHE A 202 1.61 -4.04 -6.11
CA PHE A 202 1.45 -4.05 -4.65
C PHE A 202 0.28 -3.19 -4.16
N ARG A 203 -0.06 -2.10 -4.87
CA ARG A 203 -1.20 -1.23 -4.51
C ARG A 203 -2.56 -1.89 -4.68
N ASN A 204 -2.63 -3.03 -5.37
CA ASN A 204 -3.84 -3.84 -5.49
C ASN A 204 -4.05 -4.78 -4.29
N VAL A 205 -3.04 -4.93 -3.43
CA VAL A 205 -3.13 -5.68 -2.19
C VAL A 205 -3.52 -4.72 -1.08
N CYS A 206 -4.63 -5.00 -0.41
CA CYS A 206 -5.10 -4.15 0.67
C CYS A 206 -4.47 -4.55 2.02
N THR A 207 -4.16 -3.55 2.85
CA THR A 207 -3.70 -3.74 4.23
C THR A 207 -4.86 -4.11 5.15
N HIS A 208 -4.61 -4.96 6.14
CA HIS A 208 -5.59 -5.34 7.18
C HIS A 208 -6.16 -4.11 7.89
N SER A 209 -7.48 -4.04 8.11
CA SER A 209 -8.14 -2.87 8.76
C SER A 209 -7.52 -2.55 10.11
N GLN A 210 -7.26 -3.60 10.90
CA GLN A 210 -6.53 -3.51 12.18
C GLN A 210 -5.05 -3.13 12.06
N ARG A 211 -4.51 -2.88 10.86
CA ARG A 211 -3.11 -2.53 10.61
C ARG A 211 -2.94 -1.25 9.80
N VAL A 212 -4.00 -0.69 9.22
CA VAL A 212 -3.92 0.57 8.45
C VAL A 212 -3.44 1.75 9.29
N PHE A 213 -3.64 1.70 10.61
CA PHE A 213 -3.17 2.72 11.54
C PHE A 213 -1.64 2.92 11.47
N LEU A 214 -0.89 1.92 11.01
CA LEU A 214 0.56 1.98 10.87
C LEU A 214 1.02 2.92 9.75
N PHE A 215 0.14 3.24 8.80
CA PHE A 215 0.47 3.93 7.55
C PHE A 215 -0.16 5.33 7.49
N GLY A 216 0.02 6.11 8.55
CA GLY A 216 -0.38 7.51 8.59
C GLY A 216 0.67 8.45 8.04
N GLY A 217 0.23 9.55 7.43
CA GLY A 217 1.08 10.65 6.97
C GLY A 217 0.35 11.98 7.05
N ARG A 218 1.09 13.08 7.19
CA ARG A 218 0.50 14.42 7.41
C ARG A 218 0.78 15.36 6.25
N LEU A 219 -0.24 16.11 5.87
CA LEU A 219 -0.19 17.22 4.92
C LEU A 219 -0.65 18.47 5.66
N GLU A 220 0.23 19.03 6.49
CA GLU A 220 -0.07 20.17 7.37
C GLU A 220 -0.64 21.39 6.63
N PRO A 221 -0.11 21.82 5.45
CA PRO A 221 -0.67 22.95 4.72
C PRO A 221 -2.12 22.77 4.29
N ASP A 222 -2.59 21.52 4.21
CA ASP A 222 -3.93 21.13 3.79
C ASP A 222 -4.85 20.71 4.94
N ASN A 223 -4.39 20.79 6.20
CA ASN A 223 -5.08 20.20 7.35
C ASN A 223 -5.47 18.73 7.11
N ALA A 224 -4.61 17.94 6.48
CA ALA A 224 -4.95 16.58 6.07
C ALA A 224 -4.11 15.50 6.76
N LEU A 225 -4.80 14.51 7.34
CA LEU A 225 -4.31 13.20 7.71
C LEU A 225 -4.56 12.23 6.55
N VAL A 226 -3.50 11.61 6.05
CA VAL A 226 -3.56 10.55 5.04
C VAL A 226 -3.35 9.22 5.74
N ILE A 227 -4.19 8.22 5.46
CA ILE A 227 -3.99 6.84 5.93
C ILE A 227 -3.98 5.92 4.71
N ASP A 228 -2.84 5.29 4.44
CA ASP A 228 -2.71 4.31 3.36
C ASP A 228 -3.47 3.02 3.71
N MET A 229 -4.25 2.56 2.76
CA MET A 229 -5.14 1.40 2.90
C MET A 229 -4.67 0.24 2.03
N SER A 230 -3.77 0.49 1.10
CA SER A 230 -3.09 -0.53 0.29
C SER A 230 -1.70 -0.82 0.85
N ALA A 231 -1.09 -1.90 0.38
CA ALA A 231 0.30 -2.17 0.71
C ALA A 231 1.15 -0.96 0.31
N ALA A 232 2.01 -0.53 1.22
CA ALA A 232 2.96 0.55 0.98
C ALA A 232 4.18 0.01 0.23
N PHE A 233 4.95 0.93 -0.35
CA PHE A 233 6.26 0.61 -0.91
C PHE A 233 7.34 0.93 0.13
N GLY A 234 8.27 -0.01 0.33
CA GLY A 234 9.38 0.12 1.29
C GLY A 234 9.23 -0.80 2.49
#